data_AF-R6LV05-F1
#
_entry.id   AF-R6LV05-F1
#
_cell.length_a   1.000
_cell.length_b   1.000
_cell.length_c   1.000
_cell.angle_alpha   90.00
_cell.angle_beta   90.00
_cell.angle_gamma   90.00
#
_symmetry.space_group_name_H-M   'P 1'
#
loop_
_entity.id
_entity.type
_entity.pdbx_description
1 polymer ?
#
loop_
_entity_poly.entity_id
_entity_poly.type
_entity_poly.pdbx_seq_one_letter_code
_entity_poly.pdbx_strand_id
1 'polypeptide(L)'
;MYTALYASAMSDMGAGMEMDAIASCVLGGVSLNGGQGSVAGVLLGSLTMAVICKALPLIGISQFWKDAIKGAIILVAIIVNVIVRRAMDRNTLKVREI
;
A
#
# COMPACT_ATOMS: atom_id res chain seq x y z
N MET A 1 12.48 -4.61 -19.27
CA MET A 1 12.98 -6.01 -19.10
C MET A 1 11.91 -7.01 -18.63
N TYR A 2 10.63 -6.62 -18.47
CA TYR A 2 9.53 -7.54 -18.14
C TYR A 2 8.78 -8.09 -19.38
N THR A 3 8.77 -7.35 -20.48
CA THR A 3 8.13 -7.74 -21.74
C THR A 3 8.83 -8.90 -22.47
N ALA A 4 10.12 -9.11 -22.20
CA ALA A 4 10.93 -10.16 -22.83
C ALA A 4 10.73 -11.56 -22.22
N LEU A 5 10.20 -11.65 -20.99
CA LEU A 5 10.00 -12.93 -20.29
C LEU A 5 8.63 -13.56 -20.57
N TYR A 6 7.63 -12.78 -20.97
CA TYR A 6 6.24 -13.24 -21.07
C TYR A 6 5.66 -13.32 -22.49
N ALA A 7 6.45 -13.05 -23.54
CA ALA A 7 6.06 -13.23 -24.96
C ALA A 7 4.66 -12.69 -25.32
N SER A 8 4.17 -11.71 -24.58
CA SER A 8 2.85 -11.10 -24.72
C SER A 8 2.92 -9.75 -24.03
N ALA A 9 2.91 -8.67 -24.81
CA ALA A 9 2.60 -7.34 -24.31
C ALA A 9 1.10 -7.31 -23.98
N MET A 10 0.73 -7.97 -22.88
CA MET A 10 -0.62 -7.89 -22.38
C MET A 10 -0.79 -6.46 -21.86
N SER A 11 -1.69 -5.69 -22.47
CA SER A 11 -1.92 -4.27 -22.19
C SER A 11 -2.19 -3.96 -20.71
N ASP A 12 -2.52 -4.98 -19.94
CA ASP A 12 -2.83 -4.95 -18.52
C ASP A 12 -1.57 -4.95 -17.61
N MET A 13 -0.37 -5.21 -18.14
CA MET A 13 0.84 -5.35 -17.31
C MET A 13 1.29 -4.04 -16.64
N GLY A 14 0.76 -2.89 -17.09
CA GLY A 14 0.89 -1.59 -16.42
C GLY A 14 -0.32 -1.17 -15.59
N ALA A 15 -1.46 -1.83 -15.75
CA ALA A 15 -2.70 -1.49 -15.07
C ALA A 15 -2.56 -1.78 -13.57
N GLY A 16 -2.86 -0.77 -12.75
CA GLY A 16 -2.79 -0.88 -11.29
C GLY A 16 -1.43 -0.56 -10.66
N MET A 17 -0.34 -0.41 -11.42
CA MET A 17 0.93 0.08 -10.85
C MET A 17 0.82 1.52 -10.35
N GLU A 18 0.05 2.37 -11.04
CA GLU A 18 -0.25 3.73 -10.62
C GLU A 18 -1.06 3.74 -9.32
N MET A 19 -2.05 2.86 -9.22
CA MET A 19 -2.88 2.70 -8.03
C MET A 19 -2.08 2.17 -6.84
N ASP A 20 -1.22 1.17 -7.05
CA ASP A 20 -0.36 0.63 -6.00
C ASP A 20 0.66 1.68 -5.51
N ALA A 21 1.19 2.50 -6.43
CA ALA A 21 2.09 3.61 -6.10
C ALA A 21 1.39 4.66 -5.22
N ILE A 22 0.21 5.14 -5.63
CA ILE A 22 -0.59 6.10 -4.85
C ILE A 22 -0.98 5.51 -3.49
N ALA A 23 -1.42 4.25 -3.46
CA ALA A 23 -1.79 3.56 -2.23
C ALA A 23 -0.63 3.46 -1.24
N SER A 24 0.59 3.17 -1.71
CA SER A 24 1.78 3.11 -0.85
C SER A 24 2.14 4.46 -0.21
N CYS A 25 1.99 5.57 -0.96
CA CYS A 25 2.22 6.93 -0.47
C CYS A 25 1.20 7.31 0.61
N VAL A 26 -0.08 6.99 0.39
CA VAL A 26 -1.16 7.26 1.35
C VAL A 26 -1.04 6.37 2.58
N LEU A 27 -0.69 5.08 2.43
CA LEU A 27 -0.39 4.17 3.54
C LEU A 27 0.78 4.69 4.40
N GLY A 28 1.76 5.35 3.77
CA GLY A 28 2.88 6.00 4.44
C GLY A 28 2.52 7.27 5.22
N GLY A 29 1.32 7.83 5.02
CA GLY A 29 0.81 9.03 5.69
C GLY A 29 1.01 10.33 4.92
N VAL A 30 1.14 10.28 3.59
CA VAL A 30 1.23 11.48 2.74
C VAL A 30 -0.17 12.02 2.44
N SER A 31 -0.34 13.33 2.55
CA SER A 31 -1.58 14.03 2.22
C SER A 31 -1.81 14.10 0.71
N LEU A 32 -3.02 13.69 0.27
CA LEU A 32 -3.48 13.87 -1.12
C LEU A 32 -3.68 15.35 -1.49
N ASN A 33 -3.98 16.20 -0.51
CA ASN A 33 -4.16 17.64 -0.70
C ASN A 33 -2.83 18.43 -0.67
N GLY A 34 -1.69 17.74 -0.46
CA GLY A 34 -0.38 18.37 -0.38
C GLY A 34 -0.05 18.98 0.99
N GLY A 35 1.23 19.36 1.17
CA GLY A 35 1.73 20.09 2.34
C GLY A 35 2.10 19.25 3.57
N GLN A 36 1.80 17.94 3.60
CA GLN A 36 2.10 17.06 4.74
C GLN A 36 2.46 15.63 4.30
N GLY A 37 3.51 15.08 4.92
CA GLY A 37 4.01 13.72 4.68
C GLY A 37 5.50 13.61 5.03
N SER A 38 5.97 12.42 5.34
CA SER A 38 7.40 12.17 5.61
C SER A 38 7.92 11.03 4.73
N VAL A 39 9.11 11.21 4.16
CA VAL A 39 9.79 10.19 3.33
C VAL A 39 9.99 8.89 4.11
N ALA A 40 10.33 8.98 5.40
CA ALA A 40 10.47 7.81 6.26
C ALA A 40 9.14 7.04 6.42
N GLY A 41 8.01 7.76 6.47
CA GLY A 41 6.69 7.15 6.50
C GLY A 41 6.33 6.43 5.20
N VAL A 42 6.68 7.02 4.05
CA VAL A 42 6.46 6.42 2.71
C VAL A 42 7.31 5.17 2.52
N LEU A 43 8.57 5.16 2.97
CA LEU A 43 9.42 3.97 2.88
C LEU A 43 8.84 2.79 3.67
N LEU A 44 8.29 3.04 4.85
CA LEU A 44 7.59 2.01 5.62
C LEU A 44 6.27 1.57 4.95
N GLY A 45 5.56 2.52 4.32
CA GLY A 45 4.35 2.25 3.55
C GLY A 45 4.62 1.38 2.32
N SER A 46 5.63 1.70 1.53
CA SER A 46 6.01 0.93 0.34
C SER A 46 6.55 -0.45 0.68
N LEU A 47 7.28 -0.60 1.79
CA LEU A 47 7.71 -1.90 2.31
C LEU A 47 6.51 -2.80 2.63
N THR A 48 5.51 -2.25 3.31
CA THR A 48 4.27 -2.97 3.64
C THR A 48 3.52 -3.37 2.37
N MET A 49 3.43 -2.45 1.40
CA MET A 49 2.78 -2.71 0.13
C MET A 49 3.48 -3.81 -0.68
N ALA A 50 4.82 -3.83 -0.68
CA ALA A 50 5.62 -4.88 -1.32
C ALA A 50 5.34 -6.27 -0.73
N VAL A 51 5.18 -6.35 0.60
CA VAL A 51 4.82 -7.59 1.28
C VAL A 51 3.42 -8.06 0.85
N ILE A 52 2.43 -7.17 0.77
CA ILE A 52 1.07 -7.52 0.34
C ILE A 52 1.06 -8.02 -1.12
N CYS A 53 1.74 -7.30 -2.02
CA CYS A 53 1.83 -7.64 -3.44
C CYS A 53 2.47 -9.01 -3.70
N LYS A 54 3.43 -9.43 -2.86
CA LYS A 54 4.10 -10.73 -2.97
C LYS A 54 3.44 -11.83 -2.14
N ALA A 55 2.70 -11.49 -1.09
CA ALA A 55 2.00 -12.46 -0.24
C ALA A 55 0.74 -13.04 -0.89
N LEU A 56 -0.02 -12.22 -1.63
CA LEU A 56 -1.32 -12.64 -2.18
C LEU A 56 -1.25 -13.76 -3.25
N PRO A 57 -0.28 -13.75 -4.18
CA PRO A 57 -0.14 -14.81 -5.18
C PRO A 57 0.19 -16.18 -4.58
N LEU A 58 0.79 -16.24 -3.39
CA LEU A 58 1.18 -17.48 -2.71
C LEU A 58 -0.02 -18.30 -2.22
N ILE A 59 -1.20 -17.70 -2.12
CA ILE A 59 -2.43 -18.34 -1.63
C ILE A 59 -3.16 -19.13 -2.75
N GLY A 60 -2.65 -19.10 -4.00
CA GLY A 60 -3.17 -19.95 -5.08
C GLY A 60 -4.55 -19.52 -5.64
N ILE A 61 -4.95 -18.27 -5.43
CA ILE A 61 -6.24 -17.74 -5.88
C ILE A 61 -6.24 -17.52 -7.40
N SER A 62 -7.35 -17.85 -8.06
CA SER A 62 -7.59 -17.60 -9.49
C SER A 62 -7.39 -16.13 -9.85
N GLN A 63 -6.71 -15.85 -10.96
CA GLN A 63 -6.32 -14.50 -11.38
C GLN A 63 -7.52 -13.54 -11.49
N PHE A 64 -8.70 -14.05 -11.87
CA PHE A 64 -9.94 -13.26 -12.00
C PHE A 64 -10.40 -12.61 -10.68
N TRP A 65 -10.24 -13.30 -9.55
CA TRP A 65 -10.59 -12.75 -8.24
C TRP A 65 -9.42 -12.07 -7.54
N LYS A 66 -8.21 -12.26 -8.06
CA LYS A 66 -6.97 -11.83 -7.42
C LYS A 66 -6.94 -10.30 -7.28
N ASP A 67 -7.32 -9.53 -8.30
CA ASP A 67 -7.31 -8.07 -8.23
C ASP A 67 -8.39 -7.47 -7.33
N ALA A 68 -9.60 -8.04 -7.34
CA ALA A 68 -10.67 -7.62 -6.42
C ALA A 68 -10.30 -7.88 -4.96
N ILE A 69 -9.73 -9.06 -4.68
CA ILE A 69 -9.26 -9.43 -3.34
C ILE A 69 -8.05 -8.60 -2.94
N LYS A 70 -7.14 -8.29 -3.88
CA LYS A 70 -6.00 -7.40 -3.66
C LYS A 70 -6.48 -6.04 -3.19
N GLY A 71 -7.42 -5.42 -3.90
CA GLY A 71 -8.02 -4.14 -3.52
C GLY A 71 -8.68 -4.19 -2.14
N ALA A 72 -9.46 -5.24 -1.84
CA ALA A 72 -10.11 -5.40 -0.55
C ALA A 72 -9.11 -5.55 0.61
N ILE A 73 -8.04 -6.34 0.42
CA ILE A 73 -6.98 -6.53 1.42
C ILE A 73 -6.21 -5.25 1.66
N ILE A 74 -5.87 -4.50 0.59
CA ILE A 74 -5.23 -3.19 0.70
C ILE A 74 -6.12 -2.25 1.55
N LEU A 75 -7.42 -2.23 1.29
CA LEU A 75 -8.38 -1.38 2.01
C LEU A 75 -8.43 -1.74 3.51
N VAL A 76 -8.52 -3.04 3.83
CA VAL A 76 -8.49 -3.52 5.22
C VAL A 76 -7.15 -3.22 5.90
N ALA A 77 -6.03 -3.50 5.24
CA ALA A 77 -4.69 -3.24 5.76
C ALA A 77 -4.46 -1.75 6.03
N ILE A 78 -4.92 -0.86 5.13
CA ILE A 78 -4.87 0.59 5.31
C ILE A 78 -5.74 1.01 6.51
N ILE A 79 -6.98 0.51 6.62
CA ILE A 79 -7.86 0.85 7.75
C ILE A 79 -7.20 0.48 9.08
N VAL A 80 -6.67 -0.73 9.19
CA VAL A 80 -5.98 -1.19 10.40
C VAL A 80 -4.74 -0.33 10.68
N ASN A 81 -3.89 -0.09 9.67
CA ASN A 81 -2.68 0.72 9.82
C ASN A 81 -3.00 2.18 10.21
N VAL A 82 -4.06 2.76 9.65
CA VAL A 82 -4.53 4.12 9.99
C VAL A 82 -5.06 4.17 11.42
N ILE A 83 -5.82 3.18 11.87
CA ILE A 83 -6.34 3.12 13.24
C ILE A 83 -5.19 2.95 14.24
N VAL A 84 -4.23 2.08 13.95
CA VAL A 84 -3.05 1.83 14.80
C VAL A 84 -2.15 3.06 14.85
N ARG A 85 -1.90 3.74 13.73
CA ARG A 85 -1.13 5.00 13.71
C ARG A 85 -1.84 6.13 14.45
N ARG A 86 -3.15 6.31 14.28
CA ARG A 86 -3.93 7.31 15.04
C ARG A 86 -3.94 7.02 16.55
N ALA A 87 -3.81 5.77 16.96
CA ALA A 87 -3.65 5.41 18.37
C ALA A 87 -2.26 5.81 18.90
N MET A 88 -1.22 5.70 18.07
CA MET A 88 0.17 6.03 18.44
C MET A 88 0.41 7.54 18.53
N ASP A 89 -0.14 8.35 17.61
CA ASP A 89 0.02 9.82 17.64
C ASP A 89 -0.61 10.46 18.90
N ARG A 90 -1.62 9.81 19.51
CA ARG A 90 -2.17 10.27 20.79
C ARG A 90 -1.22 10.11 21.98
N ASN A 91 -0.23 9.22 21.91
CA ASN A 91 0.72 9.02 23.01
C ASN A 91 1.82 10.09 23.05
N THR A 92 2.20 10.68 21.90
CA THR A 92 3.22 11.74 21.86
C THR A 92 2.72 13.07 22.46
N LEU A 93 1.40 13.32 22.44
CA LEU A 93 0.83 14.55 22.99
C LEU A 93 0.70 14.53 24.52
N LYS A 94 0.63 13.34 25.15
CA LYS A 94 0.60 13.21 26.63
C LYS A 94 1.92 13.59 27.29
N VAL A 95 3.03 13.59 26.53
CA VAL A 95 4.37 13.93 27.04
C VAL A 95 4.55 15.44 27.23
N ARG A 96 3.66 16.29 26.70
CA ARG A 96 3.73 17.76 26.85
C ARG A 96 2.93 18.31 28.04
N GLU A 97 2.25 17.44 28.79
CA GLU A 97 1.49 17.80 30.00
C GLU A 97 2.25 17.48 31.31
N ILE A 98 3.56 17.21 31.24
CA ILE A 98 4.43 16.98 32.42
C ILE A 98 5.41 18.14 32.59
#